data_AF-A0A0G1ZF42-F1
#
_entry.id   AF-A0A0G1ZF42-F1
#
_cell.length_a   1.000
_cell.length_b   1.000
_cell.length_c   1.000
_cell.angle_alpha   90.00
_cell.angle_beta   90.00
_cell.angle_gamma   90.00
#
_symmetry.space_group_name_H-M   'P 1'
#
loop_
_entity.id
_entity.type
_entity.pdbx_description
1 polymer ?
#
loop_
_entity_poly.entity_id
_entity_poly.type
_entity_poly.pdbx_seq_one_letter_code
_entity_poly.pdbx_strand_id
1 'polypeptide(L)'
;MTNVYIGESVHRGKRRLIGYAEADRLRHMYMIGKTGVGKSTVFQNMCLQDIENGRGVCYIDPHGESIDWLLAHIPKSRLQDVVLFDPSDTEFPFGLNLLEAHDEFEKDFLVNECIQIFYKLFDPKKTGVIGPQFEHWLRNAAQTVMAGPEGGSILEIPRLFVDREFEKKKRAHLTDPLVIDFWTKQMVHTSNFHKSEMLNYFMSKFGPFINNSLMRNIMSQHVSSFEFDTLMDGKKIVLVNLSKGKIGEINAHMLGLIVMSRLQMATLKRANRASDRRTPFYLYVDEFQNFATDT
;
A
#
# COMPACT_ATOMS: atom_id res chain seq x y z
N MET A 1 4.19 31.05 -4.39
CA MET A 1 4.76 29.75 -3.97
C MET A 1 5.12 29.88 -2.51
N THR A 2 4.59 29.01 -1.64
CA THR A 2 4.71 29.15 -0.19
C THR A 2 5.72 28.13 0.32
N ASN A 3 6.74 28.59 1.05
CA ASN A 3 7.68 27.70 1.73
C ASN A 3 6.97 26.97 2.88
N VAL A 4 7.47 25.78 3.22
CA VAL A 4 7.07 25.09 4.45
C VAL A 4 8.14 25.33 5.50
N TYR A 5 7.73 25.91 6.63
CA TYR A 5 8.62 26.25 7.74
C TYR A 5 8.66 25.12 8.75
N ILE A 6 9.86 24.81 9.24
CA ILE A 6 10.12 23.73 10.20
C ILE A 6 10.59 24.24 11.56
N GLY A 7 10.86 25.55 11.68
CA GLY A 7 11.27 26.15 12.93
C GLY A 7 11.72 27.60 12.79
N GLU A 8 12.19 28.15 13.92
CA GLU A 8 12.72 29.51 14.01
C GLU A 8 14.17 29.44 14.53
N SER A 9 15.06 30.17 13.85
CA SER A 9 16.41 30.44 14.34
C SER A 9 16.42 31.77 15.08
N VAL A 10 16.87 31.75 16.33
CA VAL A 10 17.13 32.96 17.12
C VAL A 10 18.63 33.10 17.30
N HIS A 11 19.25 34.02 16.56
CA HIS A 11 20.69 34.27 16.62
C HIS A 11 20.98 35.76 16.75
N ARG A 12 21.70 36.15 17.82
CA ARG A 12 22.07 37.54 18.10
C ARG A 12 20.88 38.52 18.07
N GLY A 13 19.76 38.12 18.68
CA GLY A 13 18.53 38.92 18.73
C GLY A 13 17.76 39.00 17.40
N LYS A 14 18.24 38.38 16.33
CA LYS A 14 17.51 38.27 15.06
C LYS A 14 16.77 36.94 15.01
N ARG A 15 15.49 37.01 14.70
CA ARG A 15 14.62 35.85 14.45
C ARG A 15 14.52 35.61 12.95
N ARG A 16 14.68 34.37 12.52
CA ARG A 16 14.55 33.97 11.12
C ARG A 16 13.83 32.64 11.03
N LEU A 17 12.76 32.58 10.24
CA LEU A 17 12.10 31.32 9.93
C LEU A 17 13.00 30.44 9.06
N ILE A 18 13.07 29.17 9.43
CA ILE A 18 13.78 28.12 8.71
C ILE A 18 12.73 27.27 8.02
N GLY A 19 12.87 27.10 6.71
CA GLY A 19 11.91 26.33 5.91
C GLY A 19 12.54 25.81 4.63
N TYR A 20 11.83 24.90 3.98
CA TYR A 20 12.20 24.33 2.70
C TYR A 20 11.49 25.05 1.56
N ALA A 21 12.24 25.38 0.51
CA ALA A 21 11.66 25.83 -0.74
C ALA A 21 10.93 24.67 -1.44
N GLU A 22 9.89 24.99 -2.21
CA GLU A 22 9.07 23.97 -2.91
C GLU A 22 9.93 23.03 -3.77
N ALA A 23 10.91 23.57 -4.50
CA ALA A 23 11.82 22.79 -5.33
C ALA A 23 12.71 21.83 -4.52
N ASP A 24 13.09 22.20 -3.29
CA ASP A 24 13.92 21.35 -2.42
C ASP A 24 13.10 20.19 -1.86
N ARG A 25 11.80 20.41 -1.60
CA ARG A 25 10.89 19.37 -1.08
C ARG A 25 10.63 18.25 -2.07
N LEU A 26 10.85 18.48 -3.37
CA LEU A 26 10.76 17.45 -4.41
C LEU A 26 11.93 16.44 -4.36
N ARG A 27 12.98 16.70 -3.57
CA ARG A 27 14.14 15.80 -3.41
C ARG A 27 14.02 14.83 -2.23
N HIS A 28 12.83 14.75 -1.63
CA HIS A 28 12.54 13.98 -0.43
C HIS A 28 13.31 14.48 0.82
N MET A 29 12.86 14.03 1.99
CA MET A 29 13.48 14.37 3.27
C MET A 29 13.49 13.13 4.16
N TYR A 30 14.64 12.85 4.78
CA TYR A 30 14.78 11.80 5.79
C TYR A 30 15.09 12.43 7.14
N MET A 31 14.25 12.15 8.15
CA MET A 31 14.37 12.74 9.48
C MET A 31 14.75 11.67 10.51
N ILE A 32 15.91 11.84 11.13
CA ILE A 32 16.44 10.90 12.12
C ILE A 32 16.36 11.51 13.52
N GLY A 33 15.91 10.71 14.48
CA GLY A 33 15.86 11.11 15.89
C GLY A 33 15.22 10.02 16.74
N LYS A 34 15.56 9.97 18.02
CA LYS A 34 14.96 9.03 18.99
C LYS A 34 13.45 9.32 19.17
N THR A 35 12.72 8.41 19.79
CA THR A 35 11.32 8.66 20.18
C THR A 35 11.26 9.87 21.13
N GLY A 36 10.20 10.68 21.01
CA GLY A 36 9.96 11.83 21.88
C GLY A 36 10.73 13.12 21.52
N VAL A 37 11.59 13.11 20.49
CA VAL A 37 12.35 14.32 20.09
C VAL A 37 11.56 15.29 19.19
N GLY A 38 10.28 15.02 18.93
CA GLY A 38 9.40 15.91 18.16
C GLY A 38 9.35 15.69 16.64
N LYS A 39 9.82 14.53 16.12
CA LYS A 39 9.75 14.22 14.67
C LYS A 39 8.32 14.30 14.12
N SER A 40 7.39 13.60 14.76
CA SER A 40 5.98 13.56 14.37
C SER A 40 5.36 14.96 14.46
N THR A 41 5.73 15.77 15.46
CA THR A 41 5.32 17.17 15.55
C THR A 41 5.81 18.00 14.36
N VAL A 42 7.05 17.82 13.90
CA VAL A 42 7.54 18.51 12.70
C VAL A 42 6.74 18.06 11.47
N PHE A 43 6.53 16.76 11.27
CA PHE A 43 5.75 16.25 10.14
C PHE A 43 4.29 16.72 10.16
N GLN A 44 3.62 16.71 11.32
CA GLN A 44 2.28 17.25 11.52
C GLN A 44 2.18 18.72 11.08
N ASN A 45 3.11 19.56 11.54
CA ASN A 45 3.14 20.98 11.20
C ASN A 45 3.45 21.23 9.71
N MET A 46 4.33 20.43 9.10
CA MET A 46 4.60 20.51 7.68
C MET A 46 3.39 20.08 6.84
N CYS A 47 2.72 18.99 7.23
CA CYS A 47 1.51 18.49 6.60
C CYS A 47 0.38 19.51 6.69
N LEU A 48 0.16 20.11 7.87
CA LEU A 48 -0.85 21.14 8.05
C LEU A 48 -0.59 22.37 7.16
N GLN A 49 0.66 22.85 7.09
CA GLN A 49 1.02 23.94 6.18
C GLN A 49 0.73 23.60 4.71
N ASP A 50 0.96 22.37 4.27
CA ASP A 50 0.60 21.96 2.91
C ASP A 50 -0.91 21.98 2.68
N ILE A 51 -1.67 21.50 3.65
CA ILE A 51 -3.13 21.51 3.62
C ILE A 51 -3.65 22.96 3.55
N GLU A 52 -3.12 23.85 4.37
CA GLU A 52 -3.47 25.28 4.36
C GLU A 52 -3.10 25.95 3.03
N ASN A 53 -1.99 25.53 2.41
CA ASN A 53 -1.55 26.00 1.10
C ASN A 53 -2.29 25.34 -0.08
N GLY A 54 -3.38 24.61 0.15
CA GLY A 54 -4.19 24.02 -0.91
C GLY A 54 -3.51 22.85 -1.63
N ARG A 55 -2.52 22.20 -1.00
CA ARG A 55 -1.82 21.03 -1.57
C ARG A 55 -2.53 19.73 -1.18
N GLY A 56 -2.25 18.69 -1.98
CA GLY A 56 -2.64 17.31 -1.66
C GLY A 56 -1.54 16.64 -0.85
N VAL A 57 -1.95 15.84 0.13
CA VAL A 57 -1.05 15.17 1.06
C VAL A 57 -1.52 13.74 1.35
N CYS A 58 -0.59 12.87 1.70
CA CYS A 58 -0.87 11.61 2.38
C CYS A 58 -0.06 11.55 3.67
N TYR A 59 -0.70 11.24 4.79
CA TYR A 59 -0.02 11.02 6.07
C TYR A 59 -0.29 9.60 6.55
N ILE A 60 0.77 8.82 6.76
CA ILE A 60 0.70 7.45 7.27
C ILE A 60 1.28 7.42 8.69
N ASP A 61 0.46 7.01 9.65
CA ASP A 61 0.82 6.99 11.07
C ASP A 61 0.55 5.61 11.70
N PRO A 62 1.57 4.90 12.21
CA PRO A 62 1.40 3.63 12.92
C PRO A 62 0.88 3.79 14.36
N HIS A 63 0.77 5.01 14.89
CA HIS A 63 0.34 5.28 16.28
C HIS A 63 -1.08 5.85 16.33
N GLY A 64 -1.41 6.73 15.39
CA GLY A 64 -2.75 7.33 15.22
C GLY A 64 -2.88 8.74 15.80
N GLU A 65 -2.03 9.10 16.77
CA GLU A 65 -2.05 10.42 17.43
C GLU A 65 -1.86 11.58 16.43
N SER A 66 -1.07 11.39 15.38
CA SER A 66 -0.87 12.41 14.35
C SER A 66 -2.09 12.60 13.48
N ILE A 67 -2.85 11.53 13.24
CA ILE A 67 -4.08 11.59 12.47
C ILE A 67 -5.15 12.35 13.26
N ASP A 68 -5.32 12.00 14.54
CA ASP A 68 -6.26 12.70 15.44
C ASP A 68 -5.92 14.19 15.55
N TRP A 69 -4.63 14.51 15.69
CA TRP A 69 -4.16 15.89 15.71
C TRP A 69 -4.47 16.62 14.39
N LEU A 70 -4.15 16.02 13.24
CA LEU A 70 -4.41 16.62 11.93
C LEU A 70 -5.92 16.85 11.71
N LEU A 71 -6.77 15.87 12.02
CA LEU A 71 -8.23 16.00 11.90
C LEU A 71 -8.78 17.18 12.71
N ALA A 72 -8.21 17.45 13.89
CA ALA A 72 -8.61 18.59 14.73
C ALA A 72 -8.13 19.96 14.20
N HIS A 73 -7.10 20.00 13.35
CA HIS A 73 -6.48 21.24 12.88
C HIS A 73 -6.74 21.55 11.39
N ILE A 74 -7.24 20.60 10.61
CA ILE A 74 -7.56 20.81 9.20
C ILE A 74 -8.58 21.96 9.05
N PRO A 75 -8.33 22.94 8.16
CA PRO A 75 -9.26 24.06 7.94
C PRO A 75 -10.62 23.56 7.48
N LYS A 76 -11.70 24.18 7.98
CA LYS A 76 -13.09 23.84 7.61
C LYS A 76 -13.32 23.81 6.09
N SER A 77 -12.64 24.69 5.34
CA SER A 77 -12.73 24.77 3.88
C SER A 77 -12.15 23.54 3.15
N ARG A 78 -11.30 22.74 3.81
CA ARG A 78 -10.67 21.54 3.25
C ARG A 78 -11.23 20.23 3.81
N LEU A 79 -12.22 20.26 4.72
CA LEU A 79 -12.77 19.04 5.33
C LEU A 79 -13.37 18.07 4.29
N GLN A 80 -13.96 18.59 3.23
CA GLN A 80 -14.52 17.78 2.12
C GLN A 80 -13.44 17.14 1.22
N ASP A 81 -12.17 17.48 1.43
CA ASP A 81 -11.05 16.85 0.74
C ASP A 81 -10.41 15.71 1.54
N VAL A 82 -10.87 15.47 2.78
CA VAL A 82 -10.31 14.45 3.66
C VAL A 82 -10.83 13.07 3.28
N VAL A 83 -9.90 12.14 3.06
CA VAL A 83 -10.17 10.71 2.95
C VAL A 83 -9.43 10.02 4.08
N LEU A 84 -10.20 9.47 5.02
CA LEU A 84 -9.68 8.76 6.18
C LEU A 84 -9.68 7.25 5.91
N PHE A 85 -8.51 6.65 5.94
CA PHE A 85 -8.30 5.21 5.93
C PHE A 85 -8.05 4.77 7.37
N ASP A 86 -9.12 4.41 8.08
CA ASP A 86 -9.05 3.86 9.44
C ASP A 86 -9.62 2.43 9.46
N PRO A 87 -8.75 1.39 9.43
CA PRO A 87 -9.17 0.00 9.45
C PRO A 87 -9.80 -0.42 10.79
N SER A 88 -9.70 0.40 11.85
CA SER A 88 -10.40 0.14 13.11
C SER A 88 -11.90 0.44 13.03
N ASP A 89 -12.36 1.14 11.99
CA ASP A 89 -13.78 1.26 11.66
C ASP A 89 -14.29 -0.03 11.02
N THR A 90 -14.78 -0.93 11.87
CA THR A 90 -15.34 -2.22 11.43
C THR A 90 -16.79 -2.14 10.96
N GLU A 91 -17.48 -1.00 11.19
CA GLU A 91 -18.85 -0.80 10.74
C GLU A 91 -18.88 -0.40 9.26
N PHE A 92 -17.90 0.40 8.83
CA PHE A 92 -17.73 0.86 7.44
C PHE A 92 -16.36 0.49 6.87
N PRO A 93 -16.04 -0.81 6.67
CA PRO A 93 -14.74 -1.22 6.17
C PRO A 93 -14.54 -0.77 4.72
N PHE A 94 -13.47 -0.01 4.48
CA PHE A 94 -13.05 0.33 3.11
C PHE A 94 -12.43 -0.88 2.40
N GLY A 95 -12.57 -0.93 1.08
CA GLY A 95 -11.89 -1.88 0.22
C GLY A 95 -10.48 -1.40 -0.14
N LEU A 96 -9.50 -2.29 -0.02
CA LEU A 96 -8.13 -2.05 -0.50
C LEU A 96 -7.61 -3.32 -1.17
N ASN A 97 -7.84 -3.40 -2.48
CA ASN A 97 -7.45 -4.54 -3.28
C ASN A 97 -6.02 -4.37 -3.82
N LEU A 98 -5.11 -5.23 -3.38
CA LEU A 98 -3.74 -5.26 -3.87
C LEU A 98 -3.65 -5.67 -5.35
N LEU A 99 -4.57 -6.50 -5.83
CA LEU A 99 -4.54 -7.09 -7.19
C LEU A 99 -5.46 -6.35 -8.18
N GLU A 100 -5.96 -5.17 -7.82
CA GLU A 100 -6.77 -4.36 -8.73
C GLU A 100 -5.88 -3.66 -9.75
N ALA A 101 -5.91 -4.16 -10.98
CA ALA A 101 -5.14 -3.69 -12.13
C ALA A 101 -6.06 -3.30 -13.30
N HIS A 102 -5.69 -2.28 -14.06
CA HIS A 102 -6.45 -1.85 -15.25
C HIS A 102 -5.80 -2.23 -16.58
N ASP A 103 -4.52 -2.61 -16.58
CA ASP A 103 -3.78 -3.07 -17.75
C ASP A 103 -2.73 -4.14 -17.39
N GLU A 104 -2.08 -4.72 -18.39
CA GLU A 104 -1.09 -5.79 -18.19
C GLU A 104 0.18 -5.31 -17.44
N PHE A 105 0.59 -4.05 -17.64
CA PHE A 105 1.73 -3.50 -16.91
C PHE A 105 1.41 -3.41 -15.41
N GLU A 106 0.20 -2.97 -15.07
CA GLU A 106 -0.26 -2.91 -13.69
C GLU A 106 -0.33 -4.29 -13.04
N LYS A 107 -0.81 -5.31 -13.78
CA LYS A 107 -0.84 -6.69 -13.30
C LYS A 107 0.56 -7.17 -12.91
N ASP A 108 1.54 -7.02 -13.80
CA ASP A 108 2.91 -7.48 -13.55
C ASP A 108 3.56 -6.75 -12.38
N PHE A 109 3.36 -5.43 -12.29
CA PHE A 109 3.86 -4.65 -11.17
C PHE A 109 3.22 -5.07 -9.84
N LEU A 110 1.89 -5.20 -9.77
CA LEU A 110 1.20 -5.58 -8.52
C LEU A 110 1.53 -7.00 -8.09
N VAL A 111 1.79 -7.92 -9.02
CA VAL A 111 2.28 -9.26 -8.71
C VAL A 111 3.67 -9.21 -8.09
N ASN A 112 4.58 -8.40 -8.64
CA ASN A 112 5.91 -8.21 -8.06
C ASN A 112 5.84 -7.58 -6.68
N GLU A 113 5.01 -6.55 -6.50
CA GLU A 113 4.78 -5.92 -5.20
C GLU A 113 4.20 -6.90 -4.18
N CYS A 114 3.23 -7.73 -4.60
CA CYS A 114 2.71 -8.80 -3.78
C CYS A 114 3.83 -9.73 -3.31
N ILE A 115 4.72 -10.18 -4.20
CA ILE A 115 5.89 -11.00 -3.84
C ILE A 115 6.78 -10.28 -2.81
N GLN A 116 7.09 -9.00 -3.01
CA GLN A 116 7.90 -8.22 -2.06
C GLN A 116 7.24 -8.08 -0.68
N ILE A 117 5.91 -7.93 -0.65
CA ILE A 117 5.14 -7.91 0.59
C ILE A 117 5.28 -9.25 1.33
N PHE A 118 5.16 -10.39 0.64
CA PHE A 118 5.37 -11.70 1.26
C PHE A 118 6.80 -11.88 1.78
N TYR A 119 7.81 -11.39 1.04
CA TYR A 119 9.20 -11.36 1.53
C TYR A 119 9.31 -10.55 2.82
N LYS A 120 8.79 -9.33 2.84
CA LYS A 120 8.86 -8.45 4.02
C LYS A 120 8.19 -9.08 5.24
N LEU A 121 7.05 -9.75 5.06
CA LEU A 121 6.26 -10.35 6.13
C LEU A 121 6.86 -11.64 6.67
N PHE A 122 7.32 -12.54 5.79
CA PHE A 122 7.65 -13.92 6.18
C PHE A 122 9.12 -14.27 6.03
N ASP A 123 9.89 -13.48 5.28
CA ASP A 123 11.31 -13.73 5.07
C ASP A 123 12.13 -12.42 4.93
N PRO A 124 12.02 -11.46 5.88
CA PRO A 124 12.64 -10.14 5.74
C PRO A 124 14.17 -10.19 5.65
N LYS A 125 14.78 -11.30 6.10
CA LYS A 125 16.23 -11.53 6.05
C LYS A 125 16.65 -12.45 4.89
N LYS A 126 15.73 -12.84 4.01
CA LYS A 126 15.96 -13.74 2.87
C LYS A 126 16.68 -15.03 3.28
N THR A 127 16.21 -15.66 4.35
CA THR A 127 16.70 -16.93 4.89
C THR A 127 16.23 -18.16 4.12
N GLY A 128 15.38 -17.98 3.10
CA GLY A 128 14.86 -19.05 2.25
C GLY A 128 13.49 -19.56 2.68
N VAL A 129 12.80 -18.83 3.57
CA VAL A 129 11.40 -19.13 3.95
C VAL A 129 10.47 -18.79 2.79
N ILE A 130 10.80 -17.79 1.97
CA ILE A 130 10.16 -17.51 0.68
C ILE A 130 11.23 -17.72 -0.40
N GLY A 131 10.90 -18.45 -1.46
CA GLY A 131 11.85 -18.75 -2.53
C GLY A 131 11.20 -18.91 -3.91
N PRO A 132 11.99 -19.26 -4.93
CA PRO A 132 11.55 -19.21 -6.33
C PRO A 132 10.28 -20.00 -6.63
N GLN A 133 10.07 -21.14 -5.95
CA GLN A 133 8.87 -21.95 -6.12
C GLN A 133 7.60 -21.25 -5.58
N PHE A 134 7.71 -20.56 -4.45
CA PHE A 134 6.62 -19.77 -3.88
C PHE A 134 6.30 -18.60 -4.80
N GLU A 135 7.31 -17.89 -5.28
CA GLU A 135 7.14 -16.79 -6.24
C GLU A 135 6.46 -17.25 -7.53
N HIS A 136 6.88 -18.38 -8.08
CA HIS A 136 6.30 -18.96 -9.29
C HIS A 136 4.81 -19.29 -9.09
N TRP A 137 4.45 -19.90 -7.96
CA TRP A 137 3.05 -20.20 -7.63
C TRP A 137 2.23 -18.94 -7.40
N LEU A 138 2.77 -17.99 -6.64
CA LEU A 138 2.10 -16.73 -6.33
C LEU A 138 1.84 -15.93 -7.62
N ARG A 139 2.82 -15.83 -8.51
CA ARG A 139 2.71 -15.13 -9.79
C ARG A 139 1.60 -15.71 -10.66
N ASN A 140 1.65 -17.02 -10.90
CA ASN A 140 0.66 -17.68 -11.75
C ASN A 140 -0.75 -17.61 -11.14
N ALA A 141 -0.86 -17.80 -9.83
CA ALA A 141 -2.15 -17.73 -9.15
C ALA A 141 -2.72 -16.31 -9.14
N ALA A 142 -1.91 -15.29 -8.85
CA ALA A 142 -2.34 -13.89 -8.88
C ALA A 142 -2.78 -13.47 -10.30
N GLN A 143 -2.02 -13.81 -11.34
CA GLN A 143 -2.41 -13.60 -12.74
C GLN A 143 -3.75 -14.29 -13.07
N THR A 144 -3.95 -15.50 -12.54
CA THR A 144 -5.21 -16.25 -12.73
C THR A 144 -6.40 -15.63 -11.99
N VAL A 145 -6.21 -15.13 -10.77
CA VAL A 145 -7.27 -14.43 -10.02
C VAL A 145 -7.66 -13.13 -10.72
N MET A 146 -6.68 -12.35 -11.20
CA MET A 146 -6.90 -11.10 -11.94
C MET A 146 -7.50 -11.32 -13.33
N ALA A 147 -7.55 -12.56 -13.83
CA ALA A 147 -8.11 -12.86 -15.13
C ALA A 147 -9.64 -12.69 -15.13
N GLY A 148 -10.15 -12.18 -16.26
CA GLY A 148 -11.56 -11.93 -16.48
C GLY A 148 -12.01 -10.50 -16.10
N PRO A 149 -13.17 -10.08 -16.61
CA PRO A 149 -13.68 -8.73 -16.37
C PRO A 149 -14.04 -8.46 -14.90
N GLU A 150 -14.32 -9.50 -14.11
CA GLU A 150 -14.63 -9.38 -12.69
C GLU A 150 -13.41 -9.15 -11.79
N GLY A 151 -12.19 -9.27 -12.34
CA GLY A 151 -10.94 -9.22 -11.57
C GLY A 151 -10.94 -10.20 -10.40
N GLY A 152 -10.20 -9.91 -9.34
CA GLY A 152 -10.30 -10.71 -8.12
C GLY A 152 -9.45 -10.16 -6.99
N SER A 153 -9.43 -10.87 -5.87
CA SER A 153 -8.70 -10.46 -4.67
C SER A 153 -7.62 -11.45 -4.28
N ILE A 154 -6.60 -10.97 -3.57
CA ILE A 154 -5.51 -11.83 -3.05
C ILE A 154 -6.03 -13.00 -2.21
N LEU A 155 -7.20 -12.84 -1.56
CA LEU A 155 -7.82 -13.87 -0.73
C LEU A 155 -8.43 -15.01 -1.53
N GLU A 156 -8.62 -14.84 -2.84
CA GLU A 156 -9.08 -15.89 -3.75
C GLU A 156 -7.93 -16.75 -4.29
N ILE A 157 -6.67 -16.33 -4.14
CA ILE A 157 -5.51 -17.13 -4.58
C ILE A 157 -5.52 -18.53 -3.95
N PRO A 158 -5.68 -18.68 -2.62
CA PRO A 158 -5.83 -19.98 -1.97
C PRO A 158 -6.93 -20.86 -2.58
N ARG A 159 -8.04 -20.24 -2.99
CA ARG A 159 -9.22 -20.92 -3.50
C ARG A 159 -8.94 -21.64 -4.82
N LEU A 160 -8.06 -21.10 -5.69
CA LEU A 160 -7.67 -21.72 -6.95
C LEU A 160 -7.09 -23.14 -6.79
N PHE A 161 -6.50 -23.43 -5.62
CA PHE A 161 -5.84 -24.72 -5.39
C PHE A 161 -6.73 -25.77 -4.74
N VAL A 162 -7.88 -25.37 -4.19
CA VAL A 162 -8.80 -26.26 -3.44
C VAL A 162 -10.18 -26.37 -4.09
N ASP A 163 -10.61 -25.38 -4.87
CA ASP A 163 -11.88 -25.34 -5.59
C ASP A 163 -11.63 -25.41 -7.10
N ARG A 164 -11.77 -26.63 -7.66
CA ARG A 164 -11.50 -26.90 -9.08
C ARG A 164 -12.47 -26.19 -10.01
N GLU A 165 -13.70 -25.93 -9.59
CA GLU A 165 -14.68 -25.25 -10.43
C GLU A 165 -14.40 -23.75 -10.49
N PHE A 166 -13.99 -23.16 -9.36
CA PHE A 166 -13.49 -21.78 -9.34
C PHE A 166 -12.22 -21.61 -10.19
N GLU A 167 -11.25 -22.53 -10.08
CA GLU A 167 -10.05 -22.53 -10.91
C GLU A 167 -10.37 -22.58 -12.40
N LYS A 168 -11.22 -23.54 -12.84
CA LYS A 168 -11.61 -23.65 -14.25
C LYS A 168 -12.28 -22.38 -14.76
N LYS A 169 -13.16 -21.78 -13.95
CA LYS A 169 -13.85 -20.53 -14.30
C LYS A 169 -12.84 -19.42 -14.55
N LYS A 170 -11.89 -19.22 -13.63
CA LYS A 170 -10.83 -18.20 -13.77
C LYS A 170 -9.89 -18.50 -14.93
N ARG A 171 -9.45 -19.75 -15.08
CA ARG A 171 -8.58 -20.19 -16.18
C ARG A 171 -9.19 -19.93 -17.56
N ALA A 172 -10.51 -20.02 -17.71
CA ALA A 172 -11.19 -19.75 -18.98
C ALA A 172 -10.98 -18.33 -19.52
N HIS A 173 -10.58 -17.38 -18.67
CA HIS A 173 -10.27 -16.00 -19.04
C HIS A 173 -8.79 -15.74 -19.29
N LEU A 174 -7.91 -16.72 -19.08
CA LEU A 174 -6.47 -16.56 -19.31
C LEU A 174 -6.15 -16.48 -20.80
N THR A 175 -5.23 -15.57 -21.13
CA THR A 175 -4.71 -15.36 -22.48
C THR A 175 -3.23 -15.70 -22.59
N ASP A 176 -2.47 -15.60 -21.49
CA ASP A 176 -1.05 -15.92 -21.44
C ASP A 176 -0.81 -17.45 -21.49
N PRO A 177 -0.14 -17.97 -22.54
CA PRO A 177 0.19 -19.39 -22.66
C PRO A 177 1.00 -19.94 -21.48
N LEU A 178 1.85 -19.14 -20.84
CA LEU A 178 2.69 -19.59 -19.72
C LEU A 178 1.85 -19.88 -18.47
N VAL A 179 0.86 -19.03 -18.19
CA VAL A 179 -0.07 -19.23 -17.06
C VAL A 179 -1.03 -20.38 -17.35
N ILE A 180 -1.45 -20.54 -18.61
CA ILE A 180 -2.26 -21.71 -19.02
C ILE A 180 -1.47 -23.01 -18.86
N ASP A 181 -0.19 -23.03 -19.25
CA ASP A 181 0.70 -24.19 -19.12
C ASP A 181 0.99 -24.54 -17.66
N PHE A 182 1.06 -23.54 -16.77
CA PHE A 182 1.14 -23.78 -15.32
C PHE A 182 -0.01 -24.67 -14.85
N TRP A 183 -1.27 -24.33 -15.19
CA TRP A 183 -2.42 -25.11 -14.76
C TRP A 183 -2.59 -26.44 -15.49
N THR A 184 -2.40 -26.45 -16.82
CA THR A 184 -2.73 -27.61 -17.66
C THR A 184 -1.62 -28.64 -17.75
N LYS A 185 -0.35 -28.22 -17.58
CA LYS A 185 0.82 -29.12 -17.64
C LYS A 185 1.44 -29.26 -16.27
N GLN A 186 1.97 -28.18 -15.68
CA GLN A 186 2.80 -28.30 -14.46
C GLN A 186 2.00 -28.83 -13.27
N MET A 187 0.84 -28.23 -12.98
CA MET A 187 0.00 -28.60 -11.84
C MET A 187 -0.70 -29.96 -11.98
N VAL A 188 -0.83 -30.47 -13.20
CA VAL A 188 -1.38 -31.80 -13.53
C VAL A 188 -0.31 -32.89 -13.42
N HIS A 189 0.92 -32.61 -13.87
CA HIS A 189 2.03 -33.56 -13.85
C HIS A 189 2.81 -33.60 -12.53
N THR A 190 2.57 -32.66 -11.61
CA THR A 190 3.13 -32.70 -10.25
C THR A 190 2.49 -33.83 -9.44
N SER A 191 3.30 -34.70 -8.82
CA SER A 191 2.79 -35.82 -8.03
C SER A 191 1.90 -35.34 -6.86
N ASN A 192 0.87 -36.12 -6.52
CA ASN A 192 -0.07 -35.74 -5.45
C ASN A 192 0.62 -35.49 -4.10
N PHE A 193 1.68 -36.25 -3.78
CA PHE A 193 2.45 -36.07 -2.56
C PHE A 193 3.18 -34.73 -2.53
N HIS A 194 4.03 -34.45 -3.53
CA HIS A 194 4.77 -33.18 -3.61
C HIS A 194 3.83 -31.97 -3.73
N LYS A 195 2.70 -32.14 -4.40
CA LYS A 195 1.65 -31.12 -4.49
C LYS A 195 1.08 -30.80 -3.12
N SER A 196 0.78 -31.81 -2.28
CA SER A 196 0.19 -31.60 -0.95
C SER A 196 1.11 -30.85 0.01
N GLU A 197 2.40 -31.21 0.05
CA GLU A 197 3.38 -30.58 0.95
C GLU A 197 3.61 -29.12 0.57
N MET A 198 3.87 -28.86 -0.71
CA MET A 198 4.10 -27.50 -1.18
C MET A 198 2.84 -26.64 -1.08
N LEU A 199 1.66 -27.21 -1.32
CA LEU A 199 0.39 -26.51 -1.15
C LEU A 199 0.19 -26.09 0.31
N ASN A 200 0.41 -26.99 1.28
CA ASN A 200 0.27 -26.63 2.69
C ASN A 200 1.23 -25.49 3.08
N TYR A 201 2.49 -25.56 2.63
CA TYR A 201 3.46 -24.49 2.83
C TYR A 201 3.00 -23.17 2.18
N PHE A 202 2.57 -23.19 0.92
CA PHE A 202 2.08 -22.01 0.20
C PHE A 202 0.87 -21.37 0.87
N MET A 203 -0.15 -22.19 1.18
CA MET A 203 -1.40 -21.78 1.82
C MET A 203 -1.18 -21.21 3.22
N SER A 204 -0.20 -21.73 3.96
CA SER A 204 0.11 -21.24 5.32
C SER A 204 0.44 -19.74 5.35
N LYS A 205 0.99 -19.19 4.26
CA LYS A 205 1.36 -17.77 4.16
C LYS A 205 0.16 -16.85 3.97
N PHE A 206 -1.00 -17.38 3.57
CA PHE A 206 -2.24 -16.61 3.46
C PHE A 206 -3.06 -16.60 4.76
N GLY A 207 -2.68 -17.43 5.75
CA GLY A 207 -3.36 -17.51 7.05
C GLY A 207 -3.60 -16.15 7.73
N PRO A 208 -2.59 -15.25 7.84
CA PRO A 208 -2.77 -13.93 8.43
C PRO A 208 -3.81 -13.06 7.71
N PHE A 209 -3.95 -13.20 6.39
CA PHE A 209 -4.91 -12.45 5.58
C PHE A 209 -6.35 -13.00 5.72
N ILE A 210 -6.51 -14.33 5.80
CA ILE A 210 -7.82 -15.00 5.80
C ILE A 210 -8.45 -15.02 7.20
N ASN A 211 -7.63 -15.31 8.23
CA ASN A 211 -8.12 -15.60 9.58
C ASN A 211 -8.49 -14.34 10.35
N ASN A 212 -7.99 -13.18 9.96
CA ASN A 212 -8.34 -11.90 10.55
C ASN A 212 -9.55 -11.28 9.82
N SER A 213 -10.66 -11.08 10.52
CA SER A 213 -11.90 -10.54 9.92
C SER A 213 -11.75 -9.13 9.37
N LEU A 214 -11.00 -8.25 10.04
CA LEU A 214 -10.70 -6.89 9.59
C LEU A 214 -9.95 -6.94 8.26
N MET A 215 -8.87 -7.71 8.18
CA MET A 215 -8.10 -7.87 6.94
C MET A 215 -8.95 -8.49 5.84
N ARG A 216 -9.75 -9.51 6.16
CA ARG A 216 -10.64 -10.16 5.21
C ARG A 216 -11.68 -9.20 4.64
N ASN A 217 -12.31 -8.37 5.46
CA ASN A 217 -13.33 -7.41 5.01
C ASN A 217 -12.74 -6.32 4.12
N ILE A 218 -11.51 -5.89 4.37
CA ILE A 218 -10.82 -4.87 3.56
C ILE A 218 -10.29 -5.46 2.24
N MET A 219 -9.64 -6.62 2.30
CA MET A 219 -8.86 -7.18 1.19
C MET A 219 -9.61 -8.17 0.30
N SER A 220 -10.78 -8.65 0.69
CA SER A 220 -11.59 -9.56 -0.16
C SER A 220 -12.36 -8.84 -1.25
N GLN A 221 -12.45 -7.51 -1.17
CA GLN A 221 -13.19 -6.70 -2.13
C GLN A 221 -12.45 -6.71 -3.47
N HIS A 222 -13.20 -6.84 -4.57
CA HIS A 222 -12.63 -6.87 -5.92
C HIS A 222 -12.21 -5.47 -6.40
N VAL A 223 -12.83 -4.43 -5.85
CA VAL A 223 -12.62 -3.03 -6.20
C VAL A 223 -12.21 -2.28 -4.94
N SER A 224 -11.20 -1.44 -5.01
CA SER A 224 -10.81 -0.59 -3.88
C SER A 224 -11.81 0.54 -3.71
N SER A 225 -12.02 1.01 -2.47
CA SER A 225 -12.92 2.15 -2.23
C SER A 225 -12.42 3.45 -2.87
N PHE A 226 -11.12 3.54 -3.14
CA PHE A 226 -10.50 4.75 -3.69
C PHE A 226 -9.34 4.41 -4.63
N GLU A 227 -9.19 5.23 -5.66
CA GLU A 227 -8.05 5.21 -6.59
C GLU A 227 -7.06 6.32 -6.23
N PHE A 228 -5.82 5.95 -5.89
CA PHE A 228 -4.83 6.89 -5.38
C PHE A 228 -4.41 7.95 -6.42
N ASP A 229 -4.41 7.64 -7.70
CA ASP A 229 -4.12 8.61 -8.77
C ASP A 229 -5.18 9.72 -8.82
N THR A 230 -6.46 9.36 -8.67
CA THR A 230 -7.57 10.31 -8.55
C THR A 230 -7.42 11.18 -7.29
N LEU A 231 -7.05 10.58 -6.14
CA LEU A 231 -6.81 11.33 -4.90
C LEU A 231 -5.64 12.31 -5.03
N MET A 232 -4.55 11.89 -5.69
CA MET A 232 -3.36 12.71 -5.92
C MET A 232 -3.66 13.89 -6.84
N ASP A 233 -4.34 13.65 -7.95
CA ASP A 233 -4.66 14.68 -8.94
C ASP A 233 -5.71 15.67 -8.40
N GLY A 234 -6.66 15.17 -7.61
CA GLY A 234 -7.67 15.97 -6.89
C GLY A 234 -7.14 16.72 -5.68
N LYS A 235 -5.84 16.67 -5.38
CA LYS A 235 -5.20 17.31 -4.21
C LYS A 235 -5.88 16.95 -2.89
N LYS A 236 -6.33 15.71 -2.75
CA LYS A 236 -7.01 15.23 -1.55
C LYS A 236 -6.06 15.13 -0.35
N ILE A 237 -6.64 15.07 0.84
CA ILE A 237 -5.95 14.91 2.12
C ILE A 237 -6.18 13.47 2.57
N VAL A 238 -5.20 12.61 2.31
CA VAL A 238 -5.28 11.18 2.63
C VAL A 238 -4.66 10.96 4.01
N LEU A 239 -5.47 10.52 4.96
CA LEU A 239 -5.04 10.23 6.32
C LEU A 239 -5.14 8.73 6.56
N VAL A 240 -4.02 8.07 6.80
CA VAL A 240 -3.94 6.61 6.96
C VAL A 240 -3.58 6.31 8.41
N ASN A 241 -4.59 5.91 9.17
CA ASN A 241 -4.45 5.55 10.58
C ASN A 241 -4.13 4.07 10.70
N LEU A 242 -2.87 3.71 10.95
CA LEU A 242 -2.44 2.33 11.13
C LEU A 242 -2.12 2.02 12.60
N SER A 243 -2.88 2.62 13.52
CA SER A 243 -2.67 2.48 14.97
C SER A 243 -2.51 1.02 15.38
N LYS A 244 -1.27 0.60 15.63
CA LYS A 244 -0.91 -0.79 15.99
C LYS A 244 -1.67 -1.27 17.23
N GLY A 245 -1.98 -0.35 18.14
CA GLY A 245 -2.76 -0.64 19.35
C GLY A 245 -4.22 -1.01 19.07
N LYS A 246 -4.81 -0.50 17.97
CA LYS A 246 -6.20 -0.81 17.57
C LYS A 246 -6.30 -2.04 16.68
N ILE A 247 -5.38 -2.17 15.72
CA ILE A 247 -5.50 -3.18 14.64
C ILE A 247 -4.48 -4.31 14.71
N GLY A 248 -3.49 -4.22 15.61
CA GLY A 248 -2.39 -5.16 15.73
C GLY A 248 -1.22 -4.84 14.78
N GLU A 249 -0.01 -5.21 15.20
CA GLU A 249 1.23 -4.85 14.50
C GLU A 249 1.33 -5.43 13.10
N ILE A 250 0.99 -6.72 12.94
CA ILE A 250 1.05 -7.41 11.64
C ILE A 250 0.09 -6.76 10.63
N ASN A 251 -1.15 -6.47 11.04
CA ASN A 251 -2.14 -5.85 10.17
C ASN A 251 -1.75 -4.43 9.77
N ALA A 252 -1.26 -3.63 10.73
CA ALA A 252 -0.75 -2.28 10.47
C ALA A 252 0.39 -2.31 9.46
N HIS A 253 1.34 -3.23 9.62
CA HIS A 253 2.45 -3.41 8.70
C HIS A 253 1.98 -3.79 7.29
N MET A 254 1.09 -4.77 7.18
CA MET A 254 0.52 -5.23 5.89
C MET A 254 -0.23 -4.13 5.16
N LEU A 255 -1.17 -3.46 5.84
CA LEU A 255 -1.95 -2.37 5.25
C LEU A 255 -1.06 -1.21 4.83
N GLY A 256 -0.04 -0.86 5.62
CA GLY A 256 0.93 0.15 5.25
C GLY A 256 1.72 -0.21 4.00
N LEU A 257 2.17 -1.46 3.87
CA LEU A 257 2.85 -1.93 2.65
C LEU A 257 1.93 -1.86 1.41
N ILE A 258 0.66 -2.25 1.54
CA ILE A 258 -0.30 -2.19 0.43
C ILE A 258 -0.57 -0.73 0.05
N VAL A 259 -0.80 0.17 1.01
CA VAL A 259 -0.97 1.61 0.75
C VAL A 259 0.24 2.18 0.03
N MET A 260 1.46 1.85 0.47
CA MET A 260 2.70 2.30 -0.18
C MET A 260 2.80 1.79 -1.62
N SER A 261 2.49 0.51 -1.86
CA SER A 261 2.46 -0.10 -3.20
C SER A 261 1.47 0.61 -4.12
N ARG A 262 0.24 0.90 -3.64
CA ARG A 262 -0.77 1.62 -4.43
C ARG A 262 -0.39 3.07 -4.71
N LEU A 263 0.26 3.75 -3.76
CA LEU A 263 0.83 5.09 -3.97
C LEU A 263 1.96 5.10 -5.00
N GLN A 264 2.83 4.09 -4.98
CA GLN A 264 3.91 3.91 -5.95
C GLN A 264 3.35 3.68 -7.35
N MET A 265 2.36 2.78 -7.48
CA MET A 265 1.64 2.56 -8.73
C MET A 265 1.04 3.86 -9.28
N ALA A 266 0.30 4.60 -8.45
CA ALA A 266 -0.30 5.88 -8.84
C ALA A 266 0.77 6.90 -9.28
N THR A 267 1.94 6.90 -8.64
CA THR A 267 3.06 7.76 -9.02
C THR A 267 3.65 7.35 -10.38
N LEU A 268 3.80 6.05 -10.65
CA LEU A 268 4.30 5.53 -11.93
C LEU A 268 3.36 5.86 -13.09
N LYS A 269 2.04 5.73 -12.91
CA LYS A 269 1.05 6.14 -13.93
C LYS A 269 1.21 7.62 -14.33
N ARG A 270 1.62 8.46 -13.38
CA ARG A 270 1.84 9.90 -13.61
C ARG A 270 3.19 10.20 -14.26
N ALA A 271 4.11 9.24 -14.35
CA ALA A 271 5.44 9.42 -14.95
C ALA A 271 5.38 9.77 -16.44
N ASN A 272 4.31 9.39 -17.14
CA ASN A 272 4.12 9.75 -18.55
C ASN A 272 3.65 11.20 -18.78
N ARG A 273 3.33 11.95 -17.71
CA ARG A 273 2.90 13.35 -17.80
C ARG A 273 4.12 14.28 -17.77
N ALA A 274 4.10 15.37 -18.53
CA ALA A 274 5.13 16.41 -18.47
C ALA A 274 5.25 16.99 -17.05
N SER A 275 6.47 17.32 -16.60
CA SER A 275 6.75 17.69 -15.20
C SER A 275 5.99 18.93 -14.73
N ASP A 276 5.76 19.89 -15.61
CA ASP A 276 4.99 21.12 -15.38
C ASP A 276 3.48 20.88 -15.20
N ARG A 277 2.98 19.73 -15.67
CA ARG A 277 1.58 19.32 -15.54
C ARG A 277 1.33 18.37 -14.36
N ARG A 278 2.38 17.99 -13.61
CA ARG A 278 2.23 17.12 -12.44
C ARG A 278 1.87 17.95 -11.23
N THR A 279 0.69 17.70 -10.66
CA THR A 279 0.31 18.29 -9.39
C THR A 279 1.18 17.72 -8.26
N PRO A 280 1.91 18.56 -7.49
CA PRO A 280 2.66 18.09 -6.34
C PRO A 280 1.74 17.43 -5.31
N PHE A 281 2.19 16.29 -4.79
CA PHE A 281 1.52 15.53 -3.75
C PHE A 281 2.56 15.10 -2.72
N TYR A 282 2.37 15.44 -1.45
CA TYR A 282 3.38 15.22 -0.41
C TYR A 282 3.02 14.02 0.45
N LEU A 283 3.94 13.07 0.55
CA LEU A 283 3.81 11.88 1.37
C LEU A 283 4.62 12.05 2.66
N TYR A 284 3.93 11.95 3.79
CA TYR A 284 4.49 11.93 5.14
C TYR A 284 4.30 10.52 5.69
N VAL A 285 5.40 9.87 6.08
CA VAL A 285 5.38 8.51 6.63
C VAL A 285 6.14 8.51 7.94
N ASP A 286 5.43 8.33 9.05
CA ASP A 286 6.09 8.07 10.33
C ASP A 286 6.54 6.60 10.37
N GLU A 287 7.69 6.34 11.00
CA GLU A 287 8.34 5.03 11.02
C GLU A 287 8.46 4.34 9.63
N PHE A 288 8.86 5.09 8.59
CA PHE A 288 8.97 4.63 7.19
C PHE A 288 9.65 3.25 7.01
N GLN A 289 10.62 2.89 7.86
CA GLN A 289 11.28 1.58 7.82
C GLN A 289 10.31 0.39 7.93
N ASN A 290 9.14 0.61 8.53
CA ASN A 290 8.08 -0.38 8.65
C ASN A 290 7.29 -0.56 7.34
N PHE A 291 7.41 0.32 6.35
CA PHE A 291 6.58 0.25 5.14
C PHE A 291 7.41 0.27 3.85
N ALA A 292 8.73 0.34 3.97
CA ALA A 292 9.65 0.31 2.84
C ALA A 292 9.90 -1.13 2.35
N THR A 293 9.78 -1.33 1.04
CA THR A 293 10.22 -2.51 0.29
C THR A 293 11.54 -2.22 -0.43
N ASP A 294 12.36 -3.24 -0.67
CA ASP A 294 13.58 -3.14 -1.48
C ASP A 294 13.19 -3.12 -2.97
N THR A 295 12.63 -2.00 -3.45
CA THR A 295 12.43 -1.73 -4.88
C THR A 295 13.39 -0.66 -5.38
#